data_AF-A0A124SAK1-F1
#
_entry.id   AF-A0A124SAK1-F1
#
_cell.length_a   1.000
_cell.length_b   1.000
_cell.length_c   1.000
_cell.angle_alpha   90.00
_cell.angle_beta   90.00
_cell.angle_gamma   90.00
#
_symmetry.space_group_name_H-M   'P 1'
#
loop_
_entity.id
_entity.type
_entity.pdbx_description
1 polymer ?
#
loop_
_entity_poly.entity_id
_entity_poly.type
_entity_poly.pdbx_seq_one_letter_code
_entity_poly.pdbx_strand_id
1 'polypeptide(L)'
;MLGWVRKGQMVPEFEEAAFNAPVNKVVKCKTQFGWHLLQVLSEREESVLQDIQPEELHTKLQDPDFLEDAQFIDVREPHEVERAYLSGFQVLPLQQFGSWGPEVTTKLDPQKDTYVLVRACSQTNYFQHMLVAYMLLAGLLVTRALGYECQSSDTITKLKVPTQNQLMCHHGVRSLQVAKWLQTQVTLPSASPLWGFRKIYNISGGIHAYAVKADPSIPTY
;
A
#
# COMPACT_ATOMS: atom_id res chain seq x y z
N MET A 1 -4.94 2.18 26.86
CA MET A 1 -5.57 1.31 25.85
C MET A 1 -4.50 0.97 24.81
N LEU A 2 -4.31 -0.31 24.45
CA LEU A 2 -3.17 -0.75 23.62
C LEU A 2 -3.31 -0.45 22.11
N GLY A 3 -4.44 0.10 21.68
CA GLY A 3 -4.72 0.30 20.26
C GLY A 3 -4.95 -1.01 19.52
N TRP A 4 -4.71 -1.01 18.21
CA TRP A 4 -4.82 -2.20 17.36
C TRP A 4 -3.55 -3.06 17.45
N VAL A 5 -3.73 -4.37 17.59
CA VAL A 5 -2.63 -5.36 17.74
C VAL A 5 -2.56 -6.24 16.49
N ARG A 6 -1.36 -6.45 15.94
CA ARG A 6 -1.09 -7.39 14.83
C ARG A 6 -0.42 -8.67 15.34
N LYS A 7 -0.51 -9.75 14.56
CA LYS A 7 0.26 -10.98 14.82
C LYS A 7 1.76 -10.68 14.77
N GLY A 8 2.52 -11.24 15.70
CA GLY A 8 3.95 -11.02 15.89
C GLY A 8 4.31 -9.74 16.65
N GLN A 9 3.34 -8.91 17.07
CA GLN A 9 3.61 -7.66 17.80
C GLN A 9 3.74 -7.88 19.32
N MET A 10 3.08 -8.91 19.86
CA MET A 10 3.00 -9.18 21.29
C MET A 10 3.62 -10.53 21.63
N VAL A 11 3.87 -10.77 22.92
CA VAL A 11 4.34 -12.09 23.39
C VAL A 11 3.30 -13.17 23.09
N PRO A 12 3.72 -14.41 22.76
CA PRO A 12 2.81 -15.45 22.26
C PRO A 12 1.58 -15.69 23.14
N GLU A 13 1.73 -15.67 24.47
CA GLU A 13 0.63 -15.92 25.40
C GLU A 13 -0.38 -14.77 25.44
N PHE A 14 0.08 -13.54 25.22
CA PHE A 14 -0.79 -12.39 25.08
C PHE A 14 -1.52 -12.45 23.74
N GLU A 15 -0.78 -12.73 22.67
CA GLU A 15 -1.30 -12.82 21.31
C GLU A 15 -2.41 -13.89 21.23
N GLU A 16 -2.12 -15.11 21.69
CA GLU A 16 -3.08 -16.20 21.71
C GLU A 16 -4.37 -15.81 22.46
N ALA A 17 -4.24 -15.17 23.63
CA ALA A 17 -5.39 -14.72 24.39
C ALA A 17 -6.16 -13.58 23.70
N ALA A 18 -5.47 -12.67 23.01
CA ALA A 18 -6.10 -11.57 22.29
C ALA A 18 -6.84 -12.04 21.02
N PHE A 19 -6.26 -12.95 20.23
CA PHE A 19 -6.85 -13.41 18.97
C PHE A 19 -7.91 -14.51 19.15
N ASN A 20 -7.95 -15.22 20.28
CA ASN A 20 -8.98 -16.22 20.58
C ASN A 20 -10.14 -15.67 21.44
N ALA A 21 -10.02 -14.45 21.96
CA ALA A 21 -11.05 -13.86 22.82
C ALA A 21 -12.26 -13.38 22.00
N PRO A 22 -13.50 -13.70 22.43
CA PRO A 22 -14.70 -13.11 21.83
C PRO A 22 -14.72 -11.59 22.02
N VAL A 23 -15.20 -10.87 21.01
CA VAL A 23 -15.39 -9.42 21.06
C VAL A 23 -16.28 -9.03 22.26
N ASN A 24 -15.91 -7.94 22.92
CA ASN A 24 -16.48 -7.37 24.14
C ASN A 24 -16.40 -8.27 25.39
N LYS A 25 -15.67 -9.38 25.37
CA LYS A 25 -15.46 -10.25 26.54
C LYS A 25 -14.10 -10.00 27.18
N VAL A 26 -14.08 -9.90 28.51
CA VAL A 26 -12.83 -9.81 29.27
C VAL A 26 -12.23 -11.22 29.44
N VAL A 27 -10.98 -11.39 29.03
CA VAL A 27 -10.19 -12.61 29.25
C VAL A 27 -8.94 -12.29 30.07
N LYS A 28 -8.38 -13.30 30.73
CA LYS A 28 -7.14 -13.18 31.49
C LYS A 28 -6.05 -14.03 30.84
N CYS A 29 -4.83 -13.52 30.78
CA CYS A 29 -3.66 -14.31 30.39
C CYS A 29 -2.49 -14.03 31.33
N LYS A 30 -1.53 -14.95 31.36
CA LYS A 30 -0.30 -14.81 32.13
C LYS A 30 0.85 -14.83 31.14
N THR A 31 1.69 -13.81 31.18
CA THR A 31 2.93 -13.74 30.41
C THR A 31 4.12 -13.69 31.37
N GLN A 32 5.34 -13.66 30.83
CA GLN A 32 6.55 -13.43 31.63
C GLN A 32 6.52 -12.11 32.44
N PHE A 33 5.67 -11.15 32.05
CA PHE A 33 5.52 -9.86 32.72
C PHE A 33 4.41 -9.86 33.79
N GLY A 34 3.77 -11.00 34.05
CA GLY A 34 2.72 -11.13 35.05
C GLY A 34 1.34 -11.38 34.45
N TRP A 35 0.30 -11.04 35.21
CA TRP A 35 -1.11 -11.24 34.81
C TRP A 35 -1.64 -10.04 34.04
N HIS A 36 -2.39 -10.32 32.97
CA HIS A 36 -3.01 -9.32 32.12
C HIS A 36 -4.51 -9.60 32.00
N LEU A 37 -5.29 -8.53 31.93
CA LEU A 37 -6.71 -8.56 31.56
C LEU A 37 -6.86 -7.90 30.20
N LEU A 38 -7.55 -8.58 29.29
CA LEU A 38 -7.70 -8.19 27.89
C LEU A 38 -9.19 -8.10 27.58
N GLN A 39 -9.60 -7.06 26.86
CA GLN A 39 -10.92 -7.00 26.24
C GLN A 39 -10.74 -6.59 24.79
N VAL A 40 -11.11 -7.50 23.88
CA VAL A 40 -11.11 -7.20 22.45
C VAL A 40 -12.36 -6.39 22.17
N LEU A 41 -12.21 -5.14 21.73
CA LEU A 41 -13.37 -4.28 21.42
C LEU A 41 -13.85 -4.42 19.99
N SER A 42 -12.96 -4.83 19.09
CA SER A 42 -13.23 -5.02 17.68
C SER A 42 -12.13 -5.87 17.05
N GLU A 43 -12.50 -6.62 16.02
CA GLU A 43 -11.60 -7.38 15.15
C GLU A 43 -11.75 -6.86 13.71
N ARG A 44 -10.69 -7.03 12.91
CA ARG A 44 -10.66 -6.62 11.51
C ARG A 44 -9.69 -7.46 10.70
N GLU A 45 -10.00 -7.66 9.42
CA GLU A 45 -9.07 -8.27 8.48
C GLU A 45 -7.97 -7.27 8.08
N GLU A 46 -6.75 -7.77 7.91
CA GLU A 46 -5.63 -6.99 7.40
C GLU A 46 -5.75 -6.85 5.88
N SER A 47 -5.60 -5.62 5.38
CA SER A 47 -5.51 -5.36 3.94
C SER A 47 -4.32 -6.11 3.34
N VAL A 48 -4.59 -6.96 2.34
CA VAL A 48 -3.54 -7.76 1.70
C VAL A 48 -3.07 -7.08 0.41
N LEU A 49 -1.77 -6.87 0.29
CA LEU A 49 -1.13 -6.43 -0.95
C LEU A 49 -0.51 -7.64 -1.65
N GLN A 50 -0.95 -7.90 -2.88
CA GLN A 50 -0.46 -9.00 -3.71
C GLN A 50 -0.07 -8.48 -5.09
N ASP A 51 0.75 -9.25 -5.79
CA ASP A 51 1.04 -9.02 -7.20
C ASP A 51 0.17 -9.96 -8.05
N ILE A 52 -0.41 -9.45 -9.15
CA ILE A 52 -1.09 -10.26 -10.17
C ILE A 52 -0.26 -10.27 -11.45
N GLN A 53 -0.14 -11.42 -12.11
CA GLN A 53 0.53 -11.51 -13.41
C GLN A 53 -0.36 -10.98 -14.53
N PRO A 54 0.20 -10.33 -15.57
CA PRO A 54 -0.61 -9.73 -16.62
C PRO A 54 -1.51 -10.72 -17.37
N GLU A 55 -1.04 -11.94 -17.60
CA GLU A 55 -1.79 -12.99 -18.30
C GLU A 55 -2.99 -13.47 -17.47
N GLU A 56 -2.82 -13.58 -16.15
CA GLU A 56 -3.89 -13.90 -15.21
C GLU A 56 -4.93 -12.77 -15.17
N LEU A 57 -4.47 -11.52 -15.06
CA LEU A 57 -5.35 -10.36 -15.09
C LEU A 57 -6.15 -10.31 -16.40
N HIS A 58 -5.49 -10.52 -17.55
CA HIS A 58 -6.15 -10.47 -18.86
C HIS A 58 -7.28 -11.50 -18.97
N THR A 59 -7.05 -12.71 -18.46
CA THR A 59 -8.07 -13.75 -18.40
C THR A 59 -9.25 -13.33 -17.53
N LYS A 60 -8.98 -12.79 -16.34
CA LYS A 60 -10.03 -12.29 -15.43
C LYS A 60 -10.81 -11.11 -16.02
N LEU A 61 -10.16 -10.22 -16.76
CA LEU A 61 -10.82 -9.09 -17.42
C LEU A 61 -11.82 -9.52 -18.52
N GLN A 62 -11.81 -10.78 -18.97
CA GLN A 62 -12.82 -11.31 -19.88
C GLN A 62 -14.12 -11.72 -19.17
N ASP A 63 -14.10 -11.83 -17.84
CA ASP A 63 -15.24 -12.24 -17.02
C ASP A 63 -16.05 -11.01 -16.56
N PRO A 64 -17.31 -10.85 -16.99
CA PRO A 64 -18.16 -9.73 -16.58
C PRO A 64 -18.39 -9.67 -15.07
N ASP A 65 -18.54 -10.82 -14.41
CA ASP A 65 -18.80 -10.88 -12.96
C ASP A 65 -17.59 -10.32 -12.19
N PHE A 66 -16.38 -10.64 -12.67
CA PHE A 66 -15.14 -10.09 -12.12
C PHE A 66 -15.07 -8.56 -12.27
N LEU A 67 -15.52 -8.01 -13.39
CA LEU A 67 -15.52 -6.56 -13.63
C LEU A 67 -16.49 -5.81 -12.71
N GLU A 68 -17.58 -6.46 -12.28
CA GLU A 68 -18.54 -5.90 -11.33
C GLU A 68 -18.01 -5.91 -9.88
N ASP A 69 -17.30 -6.98 -9.49
CA ASP A 69 -16.81 -7.17 -8.12
C ASP A 69 -15.44 -6.50 -7.85
N ALA A 70 -14.69 -6.19 -8.89
CA ALA A 70 -13.40 -5.53 -8.80
C ALA A 70 -13.48 -4.04 -9.13
N GLN A 71 -12.45 -3.29 -8.71
CA GLN A 71 -12.22 -1.92 -9.14
C GLN A 71 -10.80 -1.75 -9.67
N PHE A 72 -10.66 -0.92 -10.69
CA PHE A 72 -9.41 -0.81 -11.45
C PHE A 72 -8.97 0.64 -11.46
N ILE A 73 -7.75 0.91 -11.00
CA ILE A 73 -7.17 2.24 -10.98
C ILE A 73 -5.89 2.30 -11.77
N ASP A 74 -5.70 3.38 -12.51
CA ASP A 74 -4.48 3.69 -13.25
C ASP A 74 -3.86 4.96 -12.70
N VAL A 75 -2.71 4.83 -12.05
CA VAL A 75 -2.06 5.95 -11.37
C VAL A 75 -1.00 6.64 -12.23
N ARG A 76 -0.97 6.30 -13.53
CA ARG A 76 -0.12 6.96 -14.53
C ARG A 76 -0.61 8.37 -14.84
N GLU A 77 0.27 9.16 -15.45
CA GLU A 77 -0.08 10.50 -15.91
C GLU A 77 -0.98 10.44 -17.16
N PRO A 78 -1.88 11.42 -17.38
CA PRO A 78 -2.82 11.37 -18.51
C PRO A 78 -2.15 11.16 -19.87
N HIS A 79 -1.02 11.82 -20.12
CA HIS A 79 -0.23 11.66 -21.35
C HIS A 79 0.38 10.26 -21.53
N GLU A 80 0.52 9.49 -20.44
CA GLU A 80 0.95 8.08 -20.49
C GLU A 80 -0.24 7.16 -20.82
N VAL A 81 -1.42 7.48 -20.30
CA VAL A 81 -2.67 6.75 -20.56
C VAL A 81 -3.15 6.95 -22.00
N GLU A 82 -3.02 8.17 -22.55
CA GLU A 82 -3.34 8.48 -23.94
C GLU A 82 -2.57 7.62 -24.96
N ARG A 83 -1.37 7.17 -24.59
CA ARG A 83 -0.52 6.34 -25.45
C ARG A 83 -0.90 4.86 -25.41
N ALA A 84 -1.34 4.38 -24.24
CA ALA A 84 -1.77 3.02 -24.02
C ALA A 84 -2.63 2.96 -22.76
N TYR A 85 -3.81 2.35 -22.83
CA TYR A 85 -4.73 2.24 -21.71
C TYR A 85 -5.40 0.86 -21.69
N LEU A 86 -5.93 0.50 -20.53
CA LEU A 86 -6.84 -0.63 -20.36
C LEU A 86 -8.25 -0.09 -20.15
N SER A 87 -9.23 -0.65 -20.85
CA SER A 87 -10.63 -0.29 -20.65
C SER A 87 -11.07 -0.62 -19.22
N GLY A 88 -11.95 0.21 -18.64
CA GLY A 88 -12.47 0.03 -17.28
C GLY A 88 -11.58 0.57 -16.16
N PHE A 89 -10.36 1.04 -16.46
CA PHE A 89 -9.47 1.62 -15.45
C PHE A 89 -9.79 3.11 -15.20
N GLN A 90 -10.04 3.45 -13.92
CA GLN A 90 -10.17 4.83 -13.48
C GLN A 90 -8.80 5.49 -13.34
N VAL A 91 -8.57 6.58 -14.07
CA VAL A 91 -7.29 7.29 -14.05
C VAL A 91 -7.20 8.22 -12.82
N LEU A 92 -6.22 7.98 -11.95
CA LEU A 92 -5.91 8.74 -10.73
C LEU A 92 -4.43 9.16 -10.72
N PRO A 93 -4.05 10.20 -11.50
CA PRO A 93 -2.65 10.55 -11.73
C PRO A 93 -1.90 10.88 -10.45
N LEU A 94 -0.70 10.34 -10.29
CA LEU A 94 0.11 10.58 -9.10
C LEU A 94 0.45 12.06 -8.86
N GLN A 95 0.65 12.85 -9.91
CA GLN A 95 0.85 14.30 -9.75
C GLN A 95 -0.34 15.00 -9.06
N GLN A 96 -1.55 14.42 -9.16
CA GLN A 96 -2.76 14.95 -8.57
C GLN A 96 -3.13 14.29 -7.23
N PHE A 97 -2.22 13.49 -6.65
CA PHE A 97 -2.45 12.77 -5.39
C PHE A 97 -2.94 13.67 -4.25
N GLY A 98 -2.43 14.90 -4.15
CA GLY A 98 -2.87 15.86 -3.13
C GLY A 98 -4.34 16.25 -3.25
N SER A 99 -4.93 16.11 -4.44
CA SER A 99 -6.34 16.42 -4.70
C SER A 99 -7.24 15.19 -4.53
N TRP A 100 -6.90 14.05 -5.15
CA TRP A 100 -7.76 12.87 -5.10
C TRP A 100 -7.51 11.97 -3.89
N GLY A 101 -6.33 12.01 -3.27
CA GLY A 101 -5.96 11.18 -2.12
C GLY A 101 -6.93 11.34 -0.94
N PRO A 102 -7.24 12.57 -0.50
CA PRO A 102 -8.23 12.80 0.56
C PRO A 102 -9.64 12.29 0.22
N GLU A 103 -9.98 12.16 -1.07
CA GLU A 103 -11.29 11.73 -1.55
C GLU A 103 -11.32 10.23 -1.92
N VAL A 104 -10.23 9.49 -1.74
CA VAL A 104 -10.11 8.12 -2.29
C VAL A 104 -11.18 7.18 -1.76
N THR A 105 -11.54 7.28 -0.48
CA THR A 105 -12.58 6.44 0.15
C THR A 105 -13.99 6.83 -0.27
N THR A 106 -14.16 7.96 -0.94
CA THR A 106 -15.41 8.38 -1.57
C THR A 106 -15.46 7.93 -3.04
N LYS A 107 -14.30 7.87 -3.70
CA LYS A 107 -14.19 7.47 -5.12
C LYS A 107 -14.17 5.94 -5.30
N LEU A 108 -13.60 5.22 -4.36
CA LEU A 108 -13.37 3.78 -4.41
C LEU A 108 -14.08 3.09 -3.24
N ASP A 109 -14.57 1.88 -3.46
CA ASP A 109 -15.25 1.08 -2.44
C ASP A 109 -14.23 0.24 -1.66
N PRO A 110 -13.98 0.48 -0.37
CA PRO A 110 -13.01 -0.30 0.42
C PRO A 110 -13.30 -1.80 0.52
N GLN A 111 -14.53 -2.24 0.21
CA GLN A 111 -14.92 -3.65 0.21
C GLN A 111 -14.55 -4.40 -1.07
N LYS A 112 -14.36 -3.68 -2.19
CA LYS A 112 -14.01 -4.28 -3.48
C LYS A 112 -12.50 -4.49 -3.62
N ASP A 113 -12.12 -5.55 -4.32
CA ASP A 113 -10.72 -5.84 -4.63
C ASP A 113 -10.19 -4.78 -5.63
N THR A 114 -9.10 -4.10 -5.27
CA THR A 114 -8.54 -2.96 -6.03
C THR A 114 -7.31 -3.36 -6.83
N TYR A 115 -7.36 -3.19 -8.15
CA TYR A 115 -6.25 -3.48 -9.06
C TYR A 115 -5.58 -2.18 -9.49
N VAL A 116 -4.26 -2.09 -9.28
CA VAL A 116 -3.47 -0.87 -9.50
C VAL A 116 -2.54 -1.05 -10.70
N LEU A 117 -2.79 -0.27 -11.75
CA LEU A 117 -1.96 -0.19 -12.95
C LEU A 117 -0.96 0.95 -12.86
N VAL A 118 0.25 0.68 -13.36
CA VAL A 118 1.33 1.67 -13.50
C VAL A 118 2.13 1.46 -14.78
N ARG A 119 3.00 2.43 -15.05
CA ARG A 119 4.14 2.23 -15.93
C ARG A 119 5.16 1.33 -15.25
N ALA A 120 5.52 0.25 -15.92
CA ALA A 120 6.62 -0.61 -15.50
C ALA A 120 7.92 0.20 -15.40
N CYS A 121 8.64 0.06 -14.29
CA CYS A 121 10.09 0.25 -14.32
C CYS A 121 10.71 -1.15 -14.34
N SER A 122 11.55 -1.43 -15.32
CA SER A 122 12.24 -2.70 -15.57
C SER A 122 13.24 -3.12 -14.47
N GLN A 123 13.16 -2.53 -13.27
CA GLN A 123 13.99 -2.87 -12.12
C GLN A 123 13.15 -3.06 -10.86
N THR A 124 12.45 -4.18 -10.75
CA THR A 124 11.87 -4.63 -9.48
C THR A 124 12.56 -5.90 -9.02
N ASN A 125 13.77 -5.75 -8.47
CA ASN A 125 14.39 -6.77 -7.62
C ASN A 125 15.07 -6.19 -6.37
N TYR A 126 14.82 -4.93 -6.00
CA TYR A 126 15.56 -4.27 -4.91
C TYR A 126 14.70 -3.30 -4.08
N PHE A 127 13.58 -3.73 -3.48
CA PHE A 127 12.81 -2.79 -2.64
C PHE A 127 12.11 -3.37 -1.40
N GLN A 128 12.63 -4.46 -0.82
CA GLN A 128 12.26 -4.86 0.55
C GLN A 128 13.05 -4.10 1.64
N HIS A 129 14.20 -3.48 1.33
CA HIS A 129 15.07 -2.91 2.37
C HIS A 129 14.89 -1.40 2.65
N MET A 130 14.23 -0.63 1.77
CA MET A 130 14.24 0.85 1.92
C MET A 130 13.07 1.43 2.74
N LEU A 131 11.99 0.67 2.98
CA LEU A 131 10.90 1.13 3.88
C LEU A 131 11.35 1.25 5.34
N VAL A 132 12.35 0.46 5.75
CA VAL A 132 12.91 0.53 7.10
C VAL A 132 13.62 1.87 7.32
N ALA A 133 14.25 2.43 6.28
CA ALA A 133 15.00 3.68 6.37
C ALA A 133 14.12 4.93 6.56
N TYR A 134 12.92 4.96 5.97
CA TYR A 134 12.02 6.12 6.11
C TYR A 134 11.29 6.12 7.47
N MET A 135 11.01 4.93 8.03
CA MET A 135 10.48 4.79 9.39
C MET A 135 11.51 5.22 10.45
N LEU A 136 12.81 5.07 10.16
CA LEU A 136 13.90 5.54 11.01
C LEU A 136 14.08 7.07 10.97
N LEU A 137 13.82 7.72 9.83
CA LEU A 137 13.93 9.18 9.68
C LEU A 137 12.72 9.96 10.23
N ALA A 138 11.54 9.33 10.30
CA ALA A 138 10.32 9.93 10.84
C ALA A 138 10.19 9.85 12.38
N GLY A 139 11.23 9.41 13.10
CA GLY A 139 11.30 9.49 14.56
C GLY A 139 10.34 8.56 15.33
N LEU A 140 9.83 7.50 14.71
CA LEU A 140 8.87 6.57 15.33
C LEU A 140 9.49 5.28 15.92
N LEU A 141 10.82 5.22 16.02
CA LEU A 141 11.54 4.17 16.77
C LEU A 141 12.65 4.80 17.60
N VAL A 142 12.48 4.83 18.93
CA VAL A 142 13.58 5.07 19.86
C VAL A 142 14.44 3.81 19.91
N THR A 143 15.56 3.80 19.19
CA THR A 143 16.69 2.94 19.50
C THR A 143 18.00 3.68 19.26
N ARG A 144 18.53 4.21 20.38
CA ARG A 144 19.94 4.33 20.79
C ARG A 144 20.98 4.69 19.71
N ALA A 145 21.52 5.90 19.88
CA ALA A 145 22.62 6.50 19.11
C ALA A 145 23.92 5.67 19.10
N LEU A 146 24.61 5.68 17.95
CA LEU A 146 26.07 5.74 17.84
C LEU A 146 26.38 6.75 16.73
N GLY A 147 27.02 7.85 17.09
CA GLY A 147 27.19 9.04 16.26
C GLY A 147 28.40 9.01 15.35
N TYR A 148 28.43 9.95 14.40
CA TYR A 148 29.64 10.56 13.83
C TYR A 148 29.35 12.02 13.46
N GLU A 149 30.32 12.89 13.77
CA GLU A 149 30.36 14.33 13.53
C GLU A 149 30.30 14.70 12.04
N CYS A 150 29.64 15.82 11.74
CA CYS A 150 29.68 16.49 10.44
C CYS A 150 30.63 17.71 10.53
N GLN A 151 31.72 17.69 9.77
CA GLN A 151 32.60 18.85 9.61
C GLN A 151 32.11 19.77 8.47
N SER A 152 31.88 21.03 8.86
CA SER A 152 31.98 22.32 8.16
C SER A 152 31.61 22.45 6.67
N SER A 153 30.56 23.25 6.47
CA SER A 153 30.40 24.44 5.61
C SER A 153 30.95 24.49 4.18
N ASP A 154 30.12 25.10 3.32
CA ASP A 154 30.45 25.76 2.06
C ASP A 154 30.48 24.89 0.79
N THR A 155 29.30 24.45 0.34
CA THR A 155 28.79 24.55 -1.06
C THR A 155 27.35 24.00 -1.11
N ILE A 156 26.39 24.68 -0.47
CA ILE A 156 24.95 24.38 -0.61
C ILE A 156 24.23 25.65 -1.01
N THR A 157 24.40 26.09 -2.25
CA THR A 157 23.56 27.18 -2.79
C THR A 157 23.19 27.01 -4.27
N LYS A 158 23.48 25.86 -4.89
CA LYS A 158 23.14 25.61 -6.31
C LYS A 158 22.49 24.27 -6.62
N LEU A 159 22.02 23.53 -5.62
CA LEU A 159 21.16 22.37 -5.86
C LEU A 159 19.71 22.78 -5.65
N LYS A 160 18.98 22.93 -6.76
CA LYS A 160 17.52 23.06 -6.75
C LYS A 160 16.98 21.75 -6.17
N VAL A 161 16.54 21.78 -4.92
CA VAL A 161 16.04 20.60 -4.22
C VAL A 161 14.82 20.09 -5.01
N PRO A 162 14.85 18.86 -5.57
CA PRO A 162 13.69 18.33 -6.27
C PRO A 162 12.54 18.20 -5.27
N THR A 163 11.31 18.49 -5.69
CA THR A 163 10.15 18.23 -4.82
C THR A 163 10.06 16.73 -4.52
N GLN A 164 9.50 16.35 -3.37
CA GLN A 164 9.37 14.94 -2.95
C GLN A 164 8.72 14.08 -4.05
N ASN A 165 7.76 14.63 -4.81
CA ASN A 165 7.13 13.98 -5.96
C ASN A 165 8.09 13.71 -7.14
N GLN A 166 9.11 14.55 -7.32
CA GLN A 166 10.09 14.45 -8.40
C GLN A 166 11.11 13.32 -8.15
N LEU A 167 11.49 13.09 -6.89
CA LEU A 167 12.37 11.98 -6.49
C LEU A 167 11.67 10.61 -6.66
N MET A 168 10.37 10.56 -6.37
CA MET A 168 9.52 9.37 -6.47
C MET A 168 9.31 8.92 -7.92
N CYS A 169 9.49 9.84 -8.86
CA CYS A 169 9.37 9.57 -10.28
C CYS A 169 10.56 8.82 -10.89
N HIS A 170 11.77 8.98 -10.33
CA HIS A 170 13.01 8.55 -10.98
C HIS A 170 13.43 7.10 -10.66
N HIS A 171 12.80 6.44 -9.69
CA HIS A 171 13.22 5.11 -9.19
C HIS A 171 12.16 3.99 -9.29
N GLY A 172 11.06 4.21 -10.03
CA GLY A 172 10.16 3.09 -10.39
C GLY A 172 9.29 2.51 -9.26
N VAL A 173 9.15 3.20 -8.12
CA VAL A 173 8.42 2.72 -6.92
C VAL A 173 6.98 3.23 -6.80
N ARG A 174 6.44 3.81 -7.87
CA ARG A 174 5.17 4.58 -7.88
C ARG A 174 3.92 3.77 -7.54
N SER A 175 3.69 2.59 -8.13
CA SER A 175 2.51 1.75 -7.82
C SER A 175 2.55 1.23 -6.41
N LEU A 176 3.70 0.70 -6.02
CA LEU A 176 3.87 0.03 -4.74
C LEU A 176 3.60 1.00 -3.59
N GLN A 177 3.93 2.28 -3.79
CA GLN A 177 3.65 3.33 -2.80
C GLN A 177 2.17 3.67 -2.73
N VAL A 178 1.44 3.77 -3.86
CA VAL A 178 -0.01 3.96 -3.82
C VAL A 178 -0.69 2.75 -3.22
N ALA A 179 -0.31 1.55 -3.63
CA ALA A 179 -0.85 0.31 -3.12
C ALA A 179 -0.63 0.19 -1.60
N LYS A 180 0.59 0.46 -1.12
CA LYS A 180 0.87 0.55 0.34
C LYS A 180 0.10 1.66 1.02
N TRP A 181 -0.05 2.82 0.38
CA TRP A 181 -0.82 3.92 0.95
C TRP A 181 -2.31 3.58 1.06
N LEU A 182 -2.89 2.89 0.07
CA LEU A 182 -4.26 2.37 0.11
C LEU A 182 -4.45 1.39 1.27
N GLN A 183 -3.45 0.55 1.58
CA GLN A 183 -3.48 -0.29 2.79
C GLN A 183 -3.56 0.55 4.06
N THR A 184 -2.86 1.69 4.11
CA THR A 184 -2.83 2.56 5.30
C THR A 184 -4.07 3.41 5.50
N GLN A 185 -4.96 3.50 4.50
CA GLN A 185 -6.15 4.33 4.62
C GLN A 185 -7.08 3.73 5.66
N VAL A 186 -7.33 4.46 6.74
CA VAL A 186 -8.27 4.02 7.76
C VAL A 186 -9.66 4.51 7.36
N THR A 187 -10.54 3.60 6.95
CA THR A 187 -11.96 3.89 6.94
C THR A 187 -12.41 4.12 8.39
N LEU A 188 -12.85 5.35 8.69
CA LEU A 188 -13.38 5.70 10.01
C LEU A 188 -14.58 4.80 10.38
N PRO A 189 -14.81 4.56 11.68
CA PRO A 189 -15.75 3.57 12.17
C PRO A 189 -17.18 4.07 12.02
N SER A 190 -17.83 3.74 10.91
CA SER A 190 -19.29 3.68 10.86
C SER A 190 -19.84 2.69 9.83
N ALA A 191 -19.03 2.25 8.84
CA ALA A 191 -19.53 1.41 7.75
C ALA A 191 -18.67 0.19 7.40
N SER A 192 -17.45 0.03 7.92
CA SER A 192 -16.55 -1.05 7.52
C SER A 192 -15.73 -1.63 8.68
N PRO A 193 -15.70 -2.96 8.86
CA PRO A 193 -14.81 -3.63 9.80
C PRO A 193 -13.38 -3.77 9.25
N LEU A 194 -12.98 -3.10 8.17
CA LEU A 194 -11.66 -3.24 7.54
C LEU A 194 -10.69 -2.09 7.87
N TRP A 195 -9.39 -2.40 7.94
CA TRP A 195 -8.30 -1.41 7.90
C TRP A 195 -7.88 -1.20 6.45
N GLY A 196 -8.47 -0.21 5.79
CA GLY A 196 -8.19 0.08 4.38
C GLY A 196 -8.91 -0.83 3.40
N PHE A 197 -8.48 -0.78 2.15
CA PHE A 197 -9.05 -1.57 1.07
C PHE A 197 -8.79 -3.05 1.31
N ARG A 198 -9.81 -3.90 1.12
CA ARG A 198 -9.77 -5.33 1.46
C ARG A 198 -8.58 -6.07 0.86
N LYS A 199 -8.44 -6.02 -0.46
CA LYS A 199 -7.31 -6.57 -1.19
C LYS A 199 -6.86 -5.59 -2.25
N ILE A 200 -5.57 -5.44 -2.36
CA ILE A 200 -4.94 -4.57 -3.33
C ILE A 200 -3.99 -5.42 -4.16
N TYR A 201 -4.18 -5.36 -5.47
CA TYR A 201 -3.40 -6.10 -6.44
C TYR A 201 -2.56 -5.12 -7.26
N ASN A 202 -1.24 -5.23 -7.15
CA ASN A 202 -0.32 -4.54 -8.05
C ASN A 202 -0.16 -5.37 -9.33
N ILE A 203 -0.29 -4.73 -10.48
CA ILE A 203 -0.13 -5.41 -11.77
C ILE A 203 1.36 -5.56 -12.07
N SER A 204 1.85 -6.79 -12.07
CA SER A 204 3.27 -7.12 -12.20
C SER A 204 3.83 -6.60 -13.52
N GLY A 205 4.84 -5.74 -13.44
CA GLY A 205 5.44 -5.13 -14.63
C GLY A 205 4.51 -4.19 -15.39
N GLY A 206 3.40 -3.76 -14.79
CA GLY A 206 2.54 -2.68 -15.29
C GLY A 206 2.03 -2.86 -16.72
N ILE A 207 1.70 -1.74 -17.37
CA ILE A 207 1.12 -1.72 -18.72
C ILE A 207 2.06 -2.29 -19.79
N HIS A 208 3.38 -2.14 -19.62
CA HIS A 208 4.36 -2.68 -20.57
C HIS A 208 4.37 -4.20 -20.55
N ALA A 209 4.42 -4.81 -19.36
CA ALA A 209 4.37 -6.27 -19.26
C ALA A 209 3.02 -6.82 -19.73
N TYR A 210 1.92 -6.11 -19.48
CA TYR A 210 0.61 -6.47 -20.01
C TYR A 210 0.58 -6.45 -21.53
N ALA A 211 1.08 -5.39 -22.17
CA ALA A 211 1.17 -5.30 -23.63
C ALA A 211 2.04 -6.43 -24.21
N VAL A 212 3.19 -6.74 -23.61
CA VAL A 212 4.11 -7.76 -24.14
C VAL A 212 3.58 -9.18 -23.94
N LYS A 213 2.97 -9.47 -22.80
CA LYS A 213 2.68 -10.84 -22.37
C LYS A 213 1.23 -11.27 -22.57
N ALA A 214 0.30 -10.33 -22.44
CA ALA A 214 -1.13 -10.63 -22.41
C ALA A 214 -1.87 -10.11 -23.64
N ASP A 215 -1.62 -8.88 -24.04
CA ASP A 215 -2.30 -8.26 -25.18
C ASP A 215 -1.35 -7.39 -26.05
N PRO A 216 -0.73 -7.97 -27.09
CA PRO A 216 0.16 -7.25 -28.01
C PRO A 216 -0.49 -6.15 -28.84
N SER A 217 -1.83 -6.01 -28.82
CA SER A 217 -2.51 -4.92 -29.52
C SER A 217 -2.33 -3.57 -28.82
N ILE A 218 -1.98 -3.58 -27.53
CA ILE A 218 -1.74 -2.39 -26.73
C ILE A 218 -0.36 -1.81 -27.09
N PRO A 219 -0.26 -0.51 -27.44
CA PRO A 219 1.02 0.10 -27.77
C PRO A 219 2.00 0.10 -26.60
N THR A 220 3.27 -0.21 -26.88
CA THR A 220 4.37 -0.10 -25.91
C THR A 220 5.09 1.25 -26.03
N TYR A 221 5.58 1.81 -24.91
CA TYR A 221 6.32 3.07 -24.90
C TYR A 221 7.28 3.26 -23.72
#